data_AF-A0A8H7EQ40-F1
#
_entry.id   AF-A0A8H7EQ40-F1
#
_cell.length_a   1.000
_cell.length_b   1.000
_cell.length_c   1.000
_cell.angle_alpha   90.00
_cell.angle_beta   90.00
_cell.angle_gamma   90.00
#
_symmetry.space_group_name_H-M   'P 1'
#
loop_
_entity.id
_entity.type
_entity.pdbx_description
1 polymer ?
#
loop_
_entity_poly.entity_id
_entity_poly.type
_entity_poly.pdbx_seq_one_letter_code
_entity_poly.pdbx_strand_id
1 'polypeptide(L)'
;MEQWRQLCIEAFDNDKRATDFILFVEGCGKTTDEGHAVTLNPTVSEHEAFRPMLEQLGFQRISNETAATTSAATYVLPVTTWTAYVQTKRKAREAWHEQLQARLSRQLDEALPQFEPLLLTHDQRMALVREFARQHGVDVGSVPFVRGLVGWLRFQLRKDQLAEWSISEYVLTQNGEEAMLAYLRLLRGVLGMTLVYRDPTENSVAIDMTPTEPHVTWRMSESLSDRHLSDILRALPQGPSAQTYQWSDIPRKTSPSSITHLLVYPQSLFQWLYLLIQRCFSFLQSSRA
;
A
#
# COMPACT_ATOMS: atom_id res chain seq x y z
N MET A 1 23.23 7.80 25.13
CA MET A 1 22.87 7.65 23.70
C MET A 1 22.28 6.28 23.41
N GLU A 2 22.83 5.19 23.92
CA GLU A 2 22.29 3.83 23.66
C GLU A 2 20.84 3.65 24.12
N GLN A 3 20.46 4.19 25.29
CA GLN A 3 19.09 4.13 25.78
C GLN A 3 18.09 4.85 24.85
N TRP A 4 18.49 5.99 24.26
CA TRP A 4 17.68 6.68 23.26
C TRP A 4 17.51 5.85 21.99
N ARG A 5 18.59 5.19 21.54
CA ARG A 5 18.54 4.28 20.39
C ARG A 5 17.58 3.13 20.65
N GLN A 6 17.70 2.47 21.80
CA GLN A 6 16.86 1.34 22.17
C GLN A 6 15.37 1.74 22.23
N LEU A 7 15.06 2.86 22.88
CA LEU A 7 13.71 3.42 22.93
C LEU A 7 13.14 3.69 21.53
N CYS A 8 13.94 4.24 20.61
CA CYS A 8 13.50 4.45 19.23
C CYS A 8 13.19 3.13 18.51
N ILE A 9 14.05 2.11 18.66
CA ILE A 9 13.84 0.79 18.04
C ILE A 9 12.55 0.16 18.59
N GLU A 10 12.35 0.17 19.90
CA GLU A 10 11.13 -0.35 20.54
C GLU A 10 9.89 0.36 20.01
N ALA A 11 9.93 1.70 19.90
CA ALA A 11 8.83 2.45 19.32
C ALA A 11 8.56 2.10 17.85
N PHE A 12 9.61 1.87 17.05
CA PHE A 12 9.45 1.46 15.65
C PHE A 12 8.86 0.04 15.53
N ASP A 13 9.14 -0.84 16.50
CA ASP A 13 8.54 -2.18 16.60
C ASP A 13 7.13 -2.16 17.25
N ASN A 14 6.47 -0.99 17.28
CA ASN A 14 5.14 -0.77 17.85
C ASN A 14 5.03 -1.07 19.36
N ASP A 15 6.11 -0.96 20.13
CA ASP A 15 5.97 -0.92 21.59
C ASP A 15 5.17 0.33 21.97
N LYS A 16 3.98 0.09 22.56
CA LYS A 16 3.04 1.16 22.89
C LYS A 16 3.66 2.18 23.84
N ARG A 17 4.38 1.72 24.87
CA ARG A 17 4.95 2.60 25.89
C ARG A 17 6.04 3.49 25.32
N ALA A 18 6.93 2.93 24.50
CA ALA A 18 7.98 3.67 23.83
C ALA A 18 7.41 4.67 22.81
N THR A 19 6.37 4.27 22.07
CA THR A 19 5.67 5.13 21.10
C THR A 19 5.00 6.31 21.80
N ASP A 20 4.20 6.04 22.84
CA ASP A 20 3.49 7.07 23.59
C ASP A 20 4.47 8.04 24.25
N PHE A 21 5.60 7.54 24.76
CA PHE A 21 6.65 8.40 25.32
C PHE A 21 7.29 9.30 24.28
N ILE A 22 7.70 8.77 23.11
CA ILE A 22 8.30 9.59 22.04
C ILE A 22 7.31 10.64 21.54
N LEU A 23 6.04 10.27 21.36
CA LEU A 23 4.99 11.20 20.97
C LEU A 23 4.76 12.29 22.02
N PHE A 24 4.81 11.95 23.30
CA PHE A 24 4.76 12.93 24.37
C PHE A 24 5.94 13.90 24.30
N VAL A 25 7.18 13.40 24.21
CA VAL A 25 8.38 14.25 24.20
C VAL A 25 8.41 15.15 22.96
N GLU A 26 8.06 14.64 21.78
CA GLU A 26 8.11 15.40 20.53
C GLU A 26 6.88 16.29 20.31
N GLY A 27 5.70 15.84 20.73
CA GLY A 27 4.43 16.55 20.52
C GLY A 27 4.13 17.59 21.60
N CYS A 28 4.52 17.34 22.85
CA CYS A 28 4.30 18.28 23.96
C CYS A 28 5.55 19.10 24.32
N GLY A 29 6.70 18.76 23.75
CA GLY A 29 7.95 19.46 24.02
C GLY A 29 8.06 20.81 23.31
N LYS A 30 8.82 21.72 23.91
CA LYS A 30 9.12 23.05 23.37
C LYS A 30 10.62 23.28 23.39
N THR A 31 11.16 23.73 22.26
CA THR A 31 12.54 24.21 22.20
C THR A 31 12.65 25.54 22.94
N THR A 32 13.57 25.60 23.90
CA THR A 32 13.95 26.78 24.68
C THR A 32 15.44 27.06 24.49
N ASP A 33 15.93 28.19 25.01
CA ASP A 33 17.36 28.53 24.98
C ASP A 33 18.23 27.54 25.76
N GLU A 34 17.66 26.87 26.77
CA GLU A 34 18.34 25.89 27.61
C GLU A 34 18.30 24.47 27.03
N GLY A 35 17.34 24.17 26.15
CA GLY A 35 17.14 22.80 25.69
C GLY A 35 15.76 22.51 25.11
N HIS A 36 15.41 21.23 25.10
CA HIS A 36 14.06 20.76 24.79
C HIS A 36 13.30 20.51 26.09
N ALA A 37 12.27 21.31 26.33
CA ALA A 37 11.50 21.33 27.57
C ALA A 37 10.17 20.59 27.43
N VAL A 38 9.86 19.69 28.36
CA VAL A 38 8.56 19.00 28.46
C VAL A 38 7.95 19.24 29.83
N THR A 39 6.64 19.44 29.88
CA THR A 39 5.92 19.70 31.13
C THR A 39 4.96 18.55 31.42
N LEU A 40 5.13 17.91 32.58
CA LEU A 40 4.23 16.84 33.03
C LEU A 40 2.92 17.46 33.49
N ASN A 41 1.81 17.07 32.85
CA ASN A 41 0.48 17.51 33.28
C ASN A 41 -0.02 16.57 34.40
N PRO A 42 -0.15 17.04 35.65
CA PRO A 42 -0.52 16.18 36.78
C PRO A 42 -1.95 15.65 36.68
N THR A 43 -2.81 16.23 35.82
CA THR A 43 -4.16 15.72 35.59
C THR A 43 -4.21 14.53 34.62
N VAL A 44 -3.10 14.26 33.93
CA VAL A 44 -2.95 13.14 32.99
C VAL A 44 -2.03 12.10 33.63
N SER A 45 -2.62 11.05 34.22
CA SER A 45 -1.89 10.00 34.94
C SER A 45 -0.77 9.34 34.12
N GLU A 46 -0.93 9.27 32.79
CA GLU A 46 0.07 8.69 31.88
C GLU A 46 1.34 9.54 31.79
N HIS A 47 1.22 10.87 31.84
CA HIS A 47 2.39 11.75 31.78
C HIS A 47 3.27 11.60 33.03
N GLU A 48 2.65 11.45 34.20
CA GLU A 48 3.38 11.20 35.44
C GLU A 48 4.12 9.85 35.43
N ALA A 49 3.61 8.85 34.73
CA ALA A 49 4.28 7.56 34.56
C ALA A 49 5.57 7.65 33.72
N PHE A 50 5.75 8.71 32.93
CA PHE A 50 6.97 8.96 32.16
C PHE A 50 8.10 9.59 32.95
N ARG A 51 7.84 10.07 34.18
CA ARG A 51 8.86 10.72 35.03
C ARG A 51 10.17 9.92 35.17
N PRO A 52 10.15 8.62 35.51
CA PRO A 52 11.40 7.86 35.66
C PRO A 52 12.17 7.76 34.35
N MET A 53 11.46 7.71 33.21
CA MET A 53 12.06 7.61 31.88
C MET A 53 12.69 8.93 31.44
N LEU A 54 12.06 10.08 31.74
CA LEU A 54 12.65 11.40 31.52
C LEU A 54 13.97 11.54 32.28
N GLU A 55 13.97 11.21 33.57
CA GLU A 55 15.16 11.30 34.42
C GLU A 55 16.27 10.37 33.95
N GLN A 56 15.93 9.13 33.57
CA GLN A 56 16.88 8.17 33.01
C GLN A 56 17.51 8.64 31.70
N LEU A 57 16.73 9.29 30.83
CA LEU A 57 17.18 9.76 29.52
C LEU A 57 17.93 11.11 29.57
N GLY A 58 18.15 11.64 30.77
CA GLY A 58 18.98 12.82 31.03
C GLY A 58 18.22 14.14 31.07
N PHE A 59 16.88 14.11 31.14
CA PHE A 59 16.14 15.33 31.43
C PHE A 59 16.37 15.75 32.88
N GLN A 60 16.59 17.05 33.07
CA GLN A 60 16.75 17.66 34.37
C GLN A 60 15.47 18.41 34.75
N ARG A 61 15.00 18.19 35.97
CA ARG A 61 13.83 18.91 36.47
C ARG A 61 14.22 20.37 36.75
N ILE A 62 13.47 21.30 36.18
CA ILE A 62 13.57 22.71 36.54
C ILE A 62 12.64 22.96 37.73
N SER A 63 13.22 23.21 38.90
CA SER A 63 12.50 23.72 40.05
C SER A 63 12.22 25.21 39.86
N ASN A 64 11.00 25.55 39.44
CA ASN A 64 10.52 26.93 39.52
C ASN A 64 10.26 27.24 41.00
N GLU A 65 11.22 27.87 41.68
CA GLU A 65 11.13 28.26 43.10
C GLU A 65 9.95 29.22 43.42
N THR A 66 9.30 29.78 42.39
CA THR A 66 8.22 30.77 42.53
C THR A 66 6.80 30.22 42.40
N ALA A 67 6.60 28.91 42.19
CA ALA A 67 5.25 28.37 41.97
C ALA A 67 4.74 27.52 43.15
N ALA A 68 3.78 28.09 43.88
CA ALA A 68 3.06 27.45 44.98
C ALA A 68 2.41 26.11 44.58
N THR A 69 2.78 25.05 45.30
CA THR A 69 2.05 23.82 45.69
C THR A 69 1.27 22.99 44.63
N THR A 70 1.20 23.40 43.36
CA THR A 70 0.38 22.70 42.34
C THR A 70 0.92 22.82 40.91
N SER A 71 2.12 23.37 40.71
CA SER A 71 2.63 23.59 39.35
C SER A 71 3.17 22.29 38.75
N ALA A 72 2.68 21.99 37.55
CA ALA A 72 3.22 20.98 36.65
C ALA A 72 4.75 20.99 36.61
N ALA A 73 5.38 19.83 36.79
CA ALA A 73 6.84 19.70 36.80
C ALA A 73 7.38 19.81 35.36
N THR A 74 8.32 20.73 35.13
CA THR A 74 9.00 20.89 33.84
C THR A 74 10.36 20.22 33.88
N TYR A 75 10.66 19.50 32.81
CA TYR A 75 11.87 18.74 32.58
C TYR A 75 12.55 19.26 31.32
N VAL A 76 13.85 19.52 31.36
CA VAL A 76 14.62 20.05 30.24
C VAL A 76 15.76 19.13 29.89
N LEU A 77 15.86 18.82 28.60
CA LEU A 77 16.99 18.11 28.02
C LEU A 77 17.92 19.12 27.33
N PRO A 78 19.22 19.20 27.69
CA PRO A 78 20.13 20.16 27.09
C PRO A 78 20.16 20.09 25.55
N VAL A 79 20.31 21.24 24.89
CA VAL A 79 20.29 21.36 23.41
C VAL A 79 21.23 20.35 22.74
N THR A 80 22.45 20.22 23.25
CA THR A 80 23.47 19.29 22.71
C THR A 80 23.00 17.83 22.74
N THR A 81 22.28 17.45 23.80
CA THR A 81 21.76 16.09 23.99
C THR A 81 20.53 15.87 23.11
N TRP A 82 19.66 16.87 22.98
CA TRP A 82 18.51 16.82 22.07
C TRP A 82 18.94 16.67 20.61
N THR A 83 19.92 17.44 20.14
CA THR A 83 20.46 17.30 18.79
C THR A 83 21.05 15.91 18.56
N ALA A 84 21.81 15.39 19.54
CA ALA A 84 22.36 14.04 19.46
C ALA A 84 21.25 12.97 19.40
N TYR A 85 20.15 13.15 20.14
CA TYR A 85 18.96 12.30 20.07
C TYR A 85 18.36 12.31 18.67
N VAL A 86 18.09 13.49 18.10
CA VAL A 86 17.47 13.60 16.76
C VAL A 86 18.31 12.88 15.70
N GLN A 87 19.64 13.04 15.75
CA GLN A 87 20.55 12.32 14.85
C GLN A 87 20.53 10.81 15.08
N THR A 88 20.48 10.37 16.35
CA THR A 88 20.41 8.95 16.71
C THR A 88 19.10 8.33 16.24
N LYS A 89 17.97 9.00 16.45
CA LYS A 89 16.65 8.58 15.96
C LYS A 89 16.67 8.41 14.44
N ARG A 90 17.25 9.36 13.71
CA ARG A 90 17.36 9.28 12.24
C ARG A 90 18.16 8.05 11.81
N LYS A 91 19.36 7.86 12.35
CA LYS A 91 20.21 6.70 12.02
C LYS A 91 19.56 5.38 12.42
N ALA A 92 18.92 5.33 13.58
CA ALA A 92 18.19 4.16 14.03
C ALA A 92 17.01 3.83 13.11
N ARG A 93 16.28 4.85 12.64
CA ARG A 93 15.17 4.68 11.69
C ARG A 93 15.65 4.19 10.33
N GLU A 94 16.75 4.74 9.82
CA GLU A 94 17.38 4.29 8.57
C GLU A 94 17.76 2.80 8.67
N ALA A 95 18.51 2.42 9.71
CA ALA A 95 18.90 1.03 9.92
C ALA A 95 17.71 0.08 10.17
N TRP A 96 16.70 0.52 10.92
CA TRP A 96 15.48 -0.26 11.16
C TRP A 96 14.71 -0.49 9.86
N HIS A 97 14.56 0.52 9.01
CA HIS A 97 13.90 0.37 7.70
C HIS A 97 14.67 -0.60 6.79
N GLU A 98 16.00 -0.50 6.74
CA GLU A 98 16.83 -1.44 5.98
C GLU A 98 16.61 -2.89 6.43
N GLN A 99 16.62 -3.13 7.75
CA GLN A 99 16.38 -4.46 8.32
C GLN A 99 14.95 -4.95 8.06
N LEU A 100 13.96 -4.05 8.19
CA LEU A 100 12.56 -4.35 7.92
C LEU A 100 12.35 -4.73 6.46
N GLN A 101 12.90 -3.97 5.51
CA GLN A 101 12.80 -4.27 4.09
C GLN A 101 13.49 -5.59 3.75
N ALA A 102 14.68 -5.84 4.28
CA ALA A 102 15.37 -7.12 4.11
C ALA A 102 14.60 -8.31 4.72
N ARG A 103 13.88 -8.10 5.83
CA ARG A 103 12.98 -9.12 6.41
C ARG A 103 11.77 -9.37 5.52
N LEU A 104 11.07 -8.32 5.09
CA LEU A 104 9.87 -8.43 4.27
C LEU A 104 10.17 -9.03 2.89
N SER A 105 11.29 -8.67 2.28
CA SER A 105 11.73 -9.27 1.01
C SER A 105 11.98 -10.77 1.17
N ARG A 106 12.69 -11.21 2.23
CA ARG A 106 12.83 -12.65 2.53
C ARG A 106 11.49 -13.35 2.75
N GLN A 107 10.57 -12.72 3.48
CA GLN A 107 9.23 -13.29 3.70
C GLN A 107 8.44 -13.38 2.38
N LEU A 108 8.59 -12.41 1.48
CA LEU A 108 8.02 -12.46 0.15
C LEU A 108 8.59 -13.67 -0.63
N ASP A 109 9.91 -13.89 -0.60
CA ASP A 109 10.58 -15.04 -1.23
C ASP A 109 9.97 -16.36 -0.75
N GLU A 110 9.83 -16.48 0.57
CA GLU A 110 9.29 -17.67 1.22
C GLU A 110 7.81 -17.89 0.90
N ALA A 111 7.03 -16.81 0.78
CA ALA A 111 5.59 -16.85 0.55
C ALA A 111 5.20 -17.11 -0.91
N LEU A 112 5.94 -16.57 -1.88
CA LEU A 112 5.65 -16.71 -3.32
C LEU A 112 5.41 -18.15 -3.80
N PRO A 113 6.20 -19.18 -3.40
CA PRO A 113 5.96 -20.56 -3.80
C PRO A 113 4.79 -21.23 -3.05
N GLN A 114 4.35 -20.70 -1.91
CA GLN A 114 3.35 -21.35 -1.06
C GLN A 114 1.91 -21.20 -1.59
N PHE A 115 1.66 -20.21 -2.43
CA PHE A 115 0.32 -19.97 -2.96
C PHE A 115 0.09 -20.76 -4.25
N GLU A 116 -0.88 -21.66 -4.24
CA GLU A 116 -1.39 -22.28 -5.45
C GLU A 116 -2.74 -21.66 -5.87
N PRO A 117 -3.05 -21.62 -7.18
CA PRO A 117 -4.37 -21.22 -7.64
C PRO A 117 -5.48 -22.06 -7.01
N LEU A 118 -6.44 -21.41 -6.37
CA LEU A 118 -7.56 -22.08 -5.74
C LEU A 118 -8.61 -22.47 -6.79
N LEU A 119 -9.14 -23.68 -6.66
CA LEU A 119 -10.29 -24.13 -7.46
C LEU A 119 -11.58 -23.54 -6.87
N LEU A 120 -11.95 -22.34 -7.35
CA LEU A 120 -13.08 -21.59 -6.84
C LEU A 120 -14.21 -21.51 -7.87
N THR A 121 -15.45 -21.65 -7.40
CA THR A 121 -16.62 -21.21 -8.18
C THR A 121 -16.61 -19.69 -8.33
N HIS A 122 -17.39 -19.16 -9.29
CA HIS A 122 -17.52 -17.72 -9.48
C HIS A 122 -17.98 -17.00 -8.20
N ASP A 123 -18.98 -17.54 -7.50
CA ASP A 123 -19.53 -16.92 -6.29
C ASP A 123 -18.53 -16.91 -5.14
N GLN A 124 -17.78 -18.01 -4.94
CA GLN A 124 -16.72 -18.09 -3.94
C GLN A 124 -15.61 -17.08 -4.24
N ARG A 125 -15.19 -16.97 -5.50
CA ARG A 125 -14.20 -15.98 -5.94
C ARG A 125 -14.67 -14.57 -5.63
N MET A 126 -15.91 -14.24 -5.97
CA MET A 126 -16.47 -12.91 -5.73
C MET A 126 -16.62 -12.61 -4.24
N ALA A 127 -16.94 -13.59 -3.39
CA ALA A 127 -16.97 -13.42 -1.94
C ALA A 127 -15.58 -13.04 -1.40
N LEU A 128 -14.52 -13.74 -1.83
CA LEU A 128 -13.13 -13.45 -1.43
C LEU A 128 -12.65 -12.09 -1.95
N VAL A 129 -13.00 -11.71 -3.18
CA VAL A 129 -12.68 -10.38 -3.73
C VAL A 129 -13.35 -9.27 -2.92
N ARG A 130 -14.63 -9.44 -2.56
CA ARG A 130 -15.35 -8.46 -1.73
C ARG A 130 -14.76 -8.35 -0.33
N GLU A 131 -14.38 -9.47 0.26
CA GLU A 131 -13.76 -9.48 1.58
C GLU A 131 -12.41 -8.77 1.55
N PHE A 132 -11.58 -9.04 0.53
CA PHE A 132 -10.34 -8.32 0.29
C PHE A 132 -10.59 -6.81 0.14
N ALA A 133 -11.56 -6.41 -0.68
CA ALA A 133 -11.90 -5.00 -0.89
C ALA A 133 -12.38 -4.31 0.39
N ARG A 134 -13.13 -5.02 1.24
CA ARG A 134 -13.61 -4.51 2.53
C ARG A 134 -12.45 -4.26 3.49
N GLN A 135 -11.47 -5.16 3.52
CA GLN A 135 -10.33 -5.07 4.43
C GLN A 135 -9.28 -4.03 3.96
N HIS A 136 -8.93 -4.05 2.68
CA HIS A 136 -7.79 -3.30 2.14
C HIS A 136 -8.19 -2.10 1.26
N GLY A 137 -9.48 -1.92 0.96
CA GLY A 137 -9.91 -0.91 -0.01
C GLY A 137 -9.83 0.54 0.49
N VAL A 138 -9.82 0.74 1.81
CA VAL A 138 -9.67 2.05 2.47
C VAL A 138 -8.31 2.22 3.13
N ASP A 139 -7.49 1.18 3.13
CA ASP A 139 -6.17 1.23 3.74
C ASP A 139 -5.20 2.00 2.85
N VAL A 140 -4.54 3.01 3.44
CA VAL A 140 -3.65 3.93 2.72
C VAL A 140 -2.45 3.18 2.14
N GLY A 141 -1.91 2.21 2.86
CA GLY A 141 -0.79 1.38 2.41
C GLY A 141 -1.17 0.45 1.24
N SER A 142 -2.42 -0.02 1.18
CA SER A 142 -2.93 -0.85 0.08
C SER A 142 -3.28 -0.08 -1.20
N VAL A 143 -3.44 1.25 -1.15
CA VAL A 143 -3.90 2.05 -2.31
C VAL A 143 -3.08 1.81 -3.60
N PRO A 144 -1.73 1.82 -3.57
CA PRO A 144 -0.94 1.62 -4.79
C PRO A 144 -1.15 0.24 -5.41
N PHE A 145 -1.28 -0.80 -4.59
CA PHE A 145 -1.59 -2.15 -5.03
C PHE A 145 -2.98 -2.24 -5.66
N VAL A 146 -4.01 -1.77 -4.95
CA VAL A 146 -5.41 -1.85 -5.37
C VAL A 146 -5.63 -1.09 -6.68
N ARG A 147 -5.09 0.13 -6.80
CA ARG A 147 -5.19 0.93 -8.04
C ARG A 147 -4.47 0.25 -9.20
N GLY A 148 -3.28 -0.29 -8.95
CA GLY A 148 -2.51 -1.04 -9.93
C GLY A 148 -3.29 -2.24 -10.47
N LEU A 149 -3.85 -3.05 -9.58
CA LEU A 149 -4.69 -4.20 -9.91
C LEU A 149 -5.92 -3.79 -10.73
N VAL A 150 -6.66 -2.76 -10.30
CA VAL A 150 -7.84 -2.26 -11.02
C VAL A 150 -7.48 -1.78 -12.43
N GLY A 151 -6.39 -1.02 -12.57
CA GLY A 151 -5.92 -0.59 -13.88
C GLY A 151 -5.51 -1.76 -14.76
N TRP A 152 -4.85 -2.78 -14.21
CA TRP A 152 -4.43 -3.97 -14.92
C TRP A 152 -5.61 -4.82 -15.42
N LEU A 153 -6.61 -5.03 -14.56
CA LEU A 153 -7.85 -5.72 -14.91
C LEU A 153 -8.61 -4.97 -16.02
N ARG A 154 -8.67 -3.63 -15.96
CA ARG A 154 -9.26 -2.81 -17.03
C ARG A 154 -8.48 -2.91 -18.33
N PHE A 155 -7.15 -2.90 -18.24
CA PHE A 155 -6.27 -3.01 -19.40
C PHE A 155 -6.52 -4.31 -20.16
N GLN A 156 -6.74 -5.43 -19.46
CA GLN A 156 -7.03 -6.74 -20.04
C GLN A 156 -8.39 -6.86 -20.76
N LEU A 157 -9.39 -6.04 -20.41
CA LEU A 157 -10.75 -6.22 -20.93
C LEU A 157 -10.79 -6.14 -22.47
N ARG A 158 -11.46 -7.12 -23.10
CA ARG A 158 -11.64 -7.20 -24.56
C ARG A 158 -10.33 -7.28 -25.35
N LYS A 159 -9.30 -7.85 -24.72
CA LYS A 159 -7.99 -8.07 -25.34
C LYS A 159 -7.73 -9.56 -25.52
N ASP A 160 -7.10 -9.88 -26.63
CA ASP A 160 -6.82 -11.24 -27.07
C ASP A 160 -5.48 -11.76 -26.57
N GLN A 161 -4.62 -10.88 -26.07
CA GLN A 161 -3.35 -11.22 -25.41
C GLN A 161 -3.49 -11.10 -23.89
N LEU A 162 -2.70 -11.86 -23.14
CA LEU A 162 -2.64 -11.71 -21.70
C LEU A 162 -1.78 -10.51 -21.32
N ALA A 163 -2.31 -9.67 -20.46
CA ALA A 163 -1.61 -8.54 -19.89
C ALA A 163 -0.61 -8.99 -18.82
N GLU A 164 0.50 -8.27 -18.75
CA GLU A 164 1.50 -8.38 -17.70
C GLU A 164 1.58 -7.06 -16.93
N TRP A 165 1.79 -7.19 -15.62
CA TRP A 165 1.93 -6.09 -14.70
C TRP A 165 3.19 -6.25 -13.88
N SER A 166 4.15 -5.36 -14.13
CA SER A 166 5.34 -5.21 -13.29
C SER A 166 5.00 -4.28 -12.12
N ILE A 167 5.25 -4.76 -10.91
CA ILE A 167 4.98 -4.04 -9.66
C ILE A 167 6.24 -4.06 -8.79
N SER A 168 6.59 -2.92 -8.20
CA SER A 168 7.69 -2.83 -7.22
C SER A 168 7.36 -3.71 -6.00
N GLU A 169 8.34 -4.47 -5.51
CA GLU A 169 8.20 -5.27 -4.29
C GLU A 169 7.76 -4.41 -3.10
N TYR A 170 8.19 -3.14 -3.07
CA TYR A 170 7.80 -2.20 -2.03
C TYR A 170 6.28 -2.04 -1.94
N VAL A 171 5.56 -2.06 -3.08
CA VAL A 171 4.09 -1.97 -3.07
C VAL A 171 3.45 -3.18 -2.40
N LEU A 172 4.09 -4.34 -2.50
CA LEU A 172 3.61 -5.58 -1.87
C LEU A 172 3.95 -5.61 -0.37
N THR A 173 5.10 -5.07 0.03
CA THR A 173 5.63 -5.20 1.40
C THR A 173 5.32 -4.02 2.32
N GLN A 174 5.06 -2.82 1.79
CA GLN A 174 4.94 -1.58 2.58
C GLN A 174 3.88 -1.62 3.69
N ASN A 175 2.87 -2.48 3.56
CA ASN A 175 1.77 -2.58 4.50
C ASN A 175 1.92 -3.77 5.47
N GLY A 176 3.14 -4.28 5.60
CA GLY A 176 3.47 -5.40 6.48
C GLY A 176 3.13 -6.77 5.90
N GLU A 177 3.51 -7.79 6.66
CA GLU A 177 3.45 -9.19 6.25
C GLU A 177 2.02 -9.68 6.00
N GLU A 178 1.07 -9.34 6.87
CA GLU A 178 -0.33 -9.79 6.74
C GLU A 178 -0.94 -9.30 5.42
N ALA A 179 -0.77 -8.02 5.10
CA ALA A 179 -1.28 -7.43 3.87
C ALA A 179 -0.56 -8.02 2.65
N MET A 180 0.76 -8.20 2.71
CA MET A 180 1.55 -8.87 1.66
C MET A 180 0.98 -10.25 1.35
N LEU A 181 0.74 -11.09 2.37
CA LEU A 181 0.15 -12.41 2.19
C LEU A 181 -1.27 -12.34 1.61
N ALA A 182 -2.08 -11.36 2.02
CA ALA A 182 -3.40 -11.12 1.45
C ALA A 182 -3.34 -10.74 -0.04
N TYR A 183 -2.36 -9.92 -0.45
CA TYR A 183 -2.14 -9.54 -1.84
C TYR A 183 -1.76 -10.77 -2.69
N LEU A 184 -0.81 -11.58 -2.21
CA LEU A 184 -0.38 -12.81 -2.89
C LEU A 184 -1.52 -13.82 -3.00
N ARG A 185 -2.28 -14.00 -1.92
CA ARG A 185 -3.48 -14.85 -1.91
C ARG A 185 -4.51 -14.38 -2.94
N LEU A 186 -4.74 -13.07 -3.06
CA LEU A 186 -5.65 -12.52 -4.05
C LEU A 186 -5.13 -12.79 -5.47
N LEU A 187 -3.89 -12.39 -5.78
CA LEU A 187 -3.31 -12.53 -7.11
C LEU A 187 -3.26 -13.99 -7.55
N ARG A 188 -2.59 -14.84 -6.78
CA ARG A 188 -2.29 -16.21 -7.18
C ARG A 188 -3.41 -17.17 -6.83
N GLY A 189 -3.92 -17.10 -5.60
CA GLY A 189 -4.97 -18.00 -5.11
C GLY A 189 -6.33 -17.70 -5.72
N VAL A 190 -6.82 -16.47 -5.61
CA VAL A 190 -8.21 -16.11 -5.99
C VAL A 190 -8.34 -15.82 -7.49
N LEU A 191 -7.39 -15.05 -8.04
CA LEU A 191 -7.45 -14.61 -9.44
C LEU A 191 -6.72 -15.56 -10.38
N GLY A 192 -5.83 -16.42 -9.87
CA GLY A 192 -5.08 -17.38 -10.69
C GLY A 192 -4.04 -16.70 -11.58
N MET A 193 -3.51 -15.55 -11.16
CA MET A 193 -2.42 -14.85 -11.83
C MET A 193 -1.12 -15.64 -11.68
N THR A 194 -0.28 -15.58 -12.70
CA THR A 194 0.98 -16.32 -12.74
C THR A 194 2.14 -15.36 -12.52
N LEU A 195 3.06 -15.71 -11.62
CA LEU A 195 4.32 -14.99 -11.51
C LEU A 195 5.22 -15.35 -12.69
N VAL A 196 5.65 -14.37 -13.48
CA VAL A 196 6.43 -14.56 -14.71
C VAL A 196 7.91 -14.33 -14.47
N TYR A 197 8.22 -13.21 -13.82
CA TYR A 197 9.57 -12.74 -13.66
C TYR A 197 9.68 -12.02 -12.32
N ARG A 198 10.87 -12.11 -11.75
CA ARG A 198 11.28 -11.38 -10.58
C ARG A 198 12.71 -10.97 -10.78
N ASP A 199 13.01 -9.69 -10.60
CA ASP A 199 14.40 -9.25 -10.61
C ASP A 199 15.17 -9.98 -9.51
N PRO A 200 16.22 -10.74 -9.84
CA PRO A 200 17.05 -11.34 -8.81
C PRO A 200 17.72 -10.22 -8.03
N THR A 201 17.54 -10.22 -6.71
CA THR A 201 18.18 -9.28 -5.77
C THR A 201 19.69 -9.53 -5.63
N GLU A 202 20.32 -10.33 -6.49
CA GLU A 202 21.73 -10.64 -6.45
C GLU A 202 22.58 -9.62 -7.22
N ASN A 203 23.34 -8.82 -6.47
CA ASN A 203 24.63 -8.24 -6.87
C ASN A 203 24.75 -7.79 -8.33
N SER A 204 23.98 -6.78 -8.75
CA SER A 204 24.31 -6.01 -9.96
C SER A 204 25.53 -5.11 -9.70
N VAL A 205 26.70 -5.73 -9.56
CA VAL A 205 27.96 -5.06 -9.84
C VAL A 205 28.02 -4.86 -11.34
N ALA A 206 27.53 -3.71 -11.82
CA ALA A 206 28.06 -2.95 -12.96
C ALA A 206 26.99 -2.03 -13.58
N ILE A 207 27.21 -0.72 -13.44
CA ILE A 207 26.81 0.33 -14.39
C ILE A 207 25.29 0.60 -14.46
N ASP A 208 24.68 0.98 -13.34
CA ASP A 208 23.72 2.08 -13.38
C ASP A 208 23.67 2.76 -12.01
N MET A 209 23.82 4.09 -11.97
CA MET A 209 24.01 4.87 -10.74
C MET A 209 22.70 5.11 -9.95
N THR A 210 21.67 4.31 -10.16
CA THR A 210 20.45 4.35 -9.34
C THR A 210 20.09 2.92 -8.93
N PRO A 211 19.88 2.66 -7.63
CA PRO A 211 19.36 1.37 -7.19
C PRO A 211 18.00 1.17 -7.87
N THR A 212 17.93 0.23 -8.81
CA THR A 212 16.67 -0.22 -9.37
C THR A 212 15.90 -0.92 -8.27
N GLU A 213 14.75 -0.36 -7.90
CA GLU A 213 13.86 -1.03 -6.96
C GLU A 213 13.52 -2.42 -7.51
N PRO A 214 13.51 -3.49 -6.69
CA PRO A 214 13.19 -4.82 -7.16
C PRO A 214 11.73 -4.87 -7.61
N HIS A 215 11.49 -5.47 -8.78
CA HIS A 215 10.16 -5.63 -9.34
C HIS A 215 9.78 -7.11 -9.51
N VAL A 216 8.47 -7.35 -9.43
CA VAL A 216 7.84 -8.63 -9.74
C VAL A 216 6.82 -8.45 -10.85
N THR A 217 6.88 -9.31 -11.86
CA THR A 217 5.96 -9.28 -13.00
C THR A 217 4.94 -10.40 -12.88
N TRP A 218 3.67 -10.01 -12.87
CA TRP A 218 2.53 -10.91 -12.86
C TRP A 218 1.86 -10.94 -14.23
N ARG A 219 1.39 -12.11 -14.66
CA ARG A 219 0.59 -12.30 -15.86
C ARG A 219 -0.84 -12.66 -15.52
N MET A 220 -1.75 -12.11 -16.32
CA MET A 220 -3.17 -12.35 -16.21
C MET A 220 -3.51 -13.84 -16.37
N SER A 221 -4.50 -14.32 -15.61
CA SER A 221 -5.01 -15.67 -15.75
C SER A 221 -5.75 -15.87 -17.08
N GLU A 222 -5.41 -16.92 -17.82
CA GLU A 222 -6.16 -17.38 -19.00
C GLU A 222 -7.59 -17.80 -18.67
N SER A 223 -7.86 -18.18 -17.42
CA SER A 223 -9.16 -18.67 -16.97
C SER A 223 -10.19 -17.56 -16.72
N LEU A 224 -9.75 -16.30 -16.65
CA LEU A 224 -10.61 -15.17 -16.38
C LEU A 224 -11.24 -14.65 -17.68
N SER A 225 -12.56 -14.82 -17.82
CA SER A 225 -13.34 -14.23 -18.90
C SER A 225 -13.58 -12.73 -18.69
N ASP A 226 -13.95 -11.99 -19.73
CA ASP A 226 -14.28 -10.56 -19.62
C ASP A 226 -15.45 -10.30 -18.67
N ARG A 227 -16.38 -11.25 -18.58
CA ARG A 227 -17.46 -11.21 -17.60
C ARG A 227 -16.89 -11.28 -16.18
N HIS A 228 -16.02 -12.25 -15.89
CA HIS A 228 -15.36 -12.36 -14.59
C HIS A 228 -14.58 -11.10 -14.23
N LEU A 229 -13.78 -10.58 -15.17
CA LEU A 229 -13.02 -9.34 -14.97
C LEU A 229 -13.93 -8.15 -14.66
N SER A 230 -15.05 -8.02 -15.39
CA SER A 230 -16.03 -6.96 -15.17
C SER A 230 -16.69 -7.06 -13.80
N ASP A 231 -17.03 -8.26 -13.34
CA ASP A 231 -17.65 -8.48 -12.04
C ASP A 231 -16.66 -8.21 -10.89
N ILE A 232 -15.40 -8.65 -11.04
CA ILE A 232 -14.31 -8.35 -10.09
C ILE A 232 -14.08 -6.84 -10.01
N LEU A 233 -14.02 -6.16 -11.16
CA LEU A 233 -13.83 -4.71 -11.21
C LEU A 233 -14.94 -3.97 -10.47
N ARG A 234 -16.21 -4.41 -10.54
CA ARG A 234 -17.31 -3.78 -9.79
C ARG A 234 -17.19 -3.93 -8.28
N ALA A 235 -16.48 -4.94 -7.80
CA ALA A 235 -16.31 -5.21 -6.37
C ALA A 235 -15.10 -4.48 -5.76
N LEU A 236 -14.14 -4.04 -6.57
CA LEU A 236 -12.94 -3.33 -6.10
C LEU A 236 -13.17 -1.81 -5.99
N PRO A 237 -12.45 -1.11 -5.10
CA PRO A 237 -12.46 0.35 -5.06
C PRO A 237 -11.99 0.95 -6.38
N GLN A 238 -12.76 1.89 -6.92
CA GLN A 238 -12.41 2.52 -8.19
C GLN A 238 -11.39 3.64 -7.99
N GLY A 239 -10.45 3.76 -8.91
CA GLY A 239 -9.53 4.89 -8.96
C GLY A 239 -8.80 4.98 -10.30
N PRO A 240 -8.15 6.13 -10.57
CA PRO A 240 -7.18 6.21 -11.65
C PRO A 240 -5.93 5.37 -11.28
N SER A 241 -5.33 4.73 -12.29
CA SER A 241 -4.03 4.09 -12.18
C SER A 241 -3.02 4.89 -13.01
N ALA A 242 -1.82 5.10 -12.46
CA ALA A 242 -0.70 5.72 -13.15
C ALA A 242 0.39 4.69 -13.54
N GLN A 243 0.10 3.40 -13.40
CA GLN A 243 1.07 2.32 -13.63
C GLN A 243 1.08 1.88 -15.09
N THR A 244 2.19 1.26 -15.50
CA THR A 244 2.42 0.75 -16.84
C THR A 244 2.08 -0.74 -16.91
N TYR A 245 1.52 -1.15 -18.05
CA TYR A 245 1.14 -2.53 -18.33
C TYR A 245 1.70 -2.92 -19.70
N GLN A 246 2.04 -4.20 -19.87
CA GLN A 246 2.58 -4.72 -21.11
C GLN A 246 1.75 -5.90 -21.60
N TRP A 247 1.85 -6.20 -22.89
CA TRP A 247 1.24 -7.38 -23.48
C TRP A 247 2.26 -8.50 -23.52
N SER A 248 1.84 -9.69 -23.09
CA SER A 248 2.60 -10.90 -23.37
C SER A 248 2.30 -11.40 -24.79
N ASP A 249 3.22 -12.19 -25.32
CA ASP A 249 3.01 -12.92 -26.58
C ASP A 249 2.03 -14.10 -26.44
N ILE A 250 1.49 -14.32 -25.24
CA ILE A 250 0.60 -15.45 -24.95
C ILE A 250 -0.84 -15.05 -25.29
N PRO A 251 -1.50 -15.78 -26.21
CA PRO A 251 -2.89 -15.55 -26.51
C PRO A 251 -3.75 -15.99 -25.33
N ARG A 252 -4.77 -15.20 -25.04
CA ARG A 252 -5.81 -15.57 -24.09
C ARG A 252 -6.57 -16.77 -24.64
N LYS A 253 -6.84 -17.75 -23.78
CA LYS A 253 -7.82 -18.81 -24.07
C LYS A 253 -9.20 -18.17 -24.19
N THR A 254 -9.53 -17.70 -25.38
CA THR A 254 -10.90 -17.33 -25.69
C THR A 254 -11.70 -18.63 -25.63
N SER A 255 -12.59 -18.73 -24.64
CA SER A 255 -13.59 -19.77 -24.65
C SER A 255 -14.25 -19.77 -26.04
N PRO A 256 -14.40 -20.91 -26.74
CA PRO A 256 -14.92 -20.96 -28.11
C PRO A 256 -16.31 -20.34 -28.27
N SER A 257 -16.99 -20.01 -27.16
CA SER A 257 -18.17 -19.13 -27.11
C SER A 257 -17.96 -17.71 -27.68
N SER A 258 -16.72 -17.26 -27.93
CA SER A 258 -16.43 -15.97 -28.55
C SER A 258 -16.33 -16.02 -30.08
N ILE A 259 -16.14 -17.19 -30.70
CA ILE A 259 -16.28 -17.30 -32.17
C ILE A 259 -17.77 -17.19 -32.57
N THR A 260 -18.68 -17.52 -31.66
CA THR A 260 -20.09 -17.16 -31.82
C THR A 260 -20.41 -15.68 -31.59
N HIS A 261 -19.50 -14.85 -31.06
CA HIS A 261 -19.73 -13.39 -30.97
C HIS A 261 -19.41 -12.64 -32.27
N LEU A 262 -18.64 -13.23 -33.19
CA LEU A 262 -18.56 -12.77 -34.58
C LEU A 262 -19.83 -13.12 -35.39
N LEU A 263 -20.72 -13.96 -34.86
CA LEU A 263 -21.99 -14.32 -35.48
C LEU A 263 -23.24 -13.88 -34.68
N VAL A 264 -23.09 -13.29 -33.49
CA VAL A 264 -24.22 -12.88 -32.61
C VAL A 264 -24.18 -11.39 -32.21
N TYR A 265 -23.60 -10.55 -33.07
CA TYR A 265 -24.05 -9.16 -33.17
C TYR A 265 -24.23 -8.81 -34.66
N PRO A 266 -25.39 -9.12 -35.28
CA PRO A 266 -25.89 -8.14 -36.23
C PRO A 266 -26.12 -6.88 -35.39
N GLN A 267 -25.28 -5.85 -35.57
CA GLN A 267 -25.77 -4.49 -35.40
C GLN A 267 -27.09 -4.47 -36.16
N SER A 268 -28.19 -4.43 -35.40
CA SER A 268 -29.49 -4.83 -35.93
C SER A 268 -29.77 -3.97 -37.15
N LEU A 269 -30.29 -4.58 -38.23
CA LEU A 269 -30.84 -3.84 -39.35
C LEU A 269 -31.71 -2.67 -38.85
N PHE A 270 -32.38 -2.86 -37.71
CA PHE A 270 -33.12 -1.84 -36.98
C PHE A 270 -32.29 -0.65 -36.49
N GLN A 271 -31.07 -0.81 -35.98
CA GLN A 271 -30.24 0.32 -35.57
C GLN A 271 -29.68 1.09 -36.77
N TRP A 272 -29.35 0.38 -37.85
CA TRP A 272 -29.00 1.02 -39.13
C TRP A 272 -30.21 1.74 -39.74
N LEU A 273 -31.39 1.11 -39.74
CA LEU A 273 -32.65 1.67 -40.21
C LEU A 273 -33.07 2.87 -39.36
N TYR A 274 -32.88 2.81 -38.04
CA TYR A 274 -33.16 3.92 -37.12
C TYR A 274 -32.27 5.13 -37.40
N LEU A 275 -30.96 4.91 -37.61
CA LEU A 275 -30.03 5.98 -37.99
C LEU A 275 -30.31 6.52 -39.40
N LEU A 276 -30.72 5.67 -40.34
CA LEU A 276 -31.15 6.06 -41.68
C LEU A 276 -32.42 6.93 -41.62
N ILE A 277 -33.43 6.50 -40.86
CA ILE A 277 -34.67 7.25 -40.63
C ILE A 277 -34.36 8.59 -39.97
N GLN A 278 -33.55 8.62 -38.90
CA GLN A 278 -33.14 9.88 -38.27
C GLN A 278 -32.47 10.85 -39.26
N ARG A 279 -31.63 10.32 -40.15
CA ARG A 279 -30.90 11.12 -41.15
C ARG A 279 -31.77 11.56 -42.33
N CYS A 280 -32.77 10.77 -42.72
CA CYS A 280 -33.75 11.15 -43.74
C CYS A 280 -34.77 12.17 -43.22
N PHE A 281 -35.14 12.10 -41.94
CA PHE A 281 -36.12 13.00 -41.33
C PHE A 281 -35.51 14.23 -40.65
N SER A 282 -34.18 14.32 -40.49
CA SER A 282 -33.53 15.53 -39.95
C SER A 282 -33.74 16.77 -40.83
N PHE A 283 -33.98 16.60 -42.13
CA PHE A 283 -34.31 17.70 -43.05
C PHE A 283 -35.72 18.27 -42.86
N LEU A 284 -36.65 17.51 -42.26
CA LEU A 284 -38.01 18.00 -41.97
C LEU A 284 -38.05 18.85 -40.69
N GLN A 285 -37.07 18.72 -39.81
CA GLN A 285 -36.95 19.55 -38.61
C GLN A 285 -36.26 20.90 -38.89
N SER A 286 -35.51 21.04 -39.99
CA SER A 286 -34.86 22.30 -40.38
C SER A 286 -35.75 23.25 -41.18
N SER A 287 -37.01 22.90 -41.51
CA SER A 287 -37.94 23.76 -42.25
C SER A 287 -38.98 24.47 -41.35
N ARG A 288 -38.74 24.51 -40.04
CA ARG A 288 -39.45 25.39 -39.09
C ARG A 288 -38.43 26.27 -38.37
N ALA A 289 -37.83 27.17 -39.12
CA ALA A 289 -37.16 28.39 -38.64
C ALA A 289 -37.50 29.50 -39.63
#